data_AF-A0A8S3QUB3-F1
#
_entry.id   AF-A0A8S3QUB3-F1
#
_cell.length_a   1.000
_cell.length_b   1.000
_cell.length_c   1.000
_cell.angle_alpha   90.00
_cell.angle_beta   90.00
_cell.angle_gamma   90.00
#
_symmetry.space_group_name_H-M   'P 1'
#
loop_
_entity.id
_entity.type
_entity.pdbx_description
1 polymer ?
#
loop_
_entity_poly.entity_id
_entity_poly.type
_entity_poly.pdbx_seq_one_letter_code
_entity_poly.pdbx_strand_id
1 'polypeptide(L)'
;MGTTEGNVQFIITHHPYNPTIRKIINQRKDILERSPETYHMSRMKFDVTTRKTTSLRQLLVNTDIKPLNPKGNRPCGRNCHICTKMTHSTEIKATQTEKTIKITEPITCLTTSVIYIIKCKKCNKQYIGQTGNTICERFYGHMNDIKNKNEHKPVSKHFSAEGHNTNDVTITGIKTTVANVNTRLRTEEAYINYLSTQSPWGLNLRR
;
A
#
# COMPACT_ATOMS: atom_id res chain seq x y z
N MET A 1 21.09 -4.22 -61.28
CA MET A 1 20.47 -3.14 -60.48
C MET A 1 19.62 -3.81 -59.40
N GLY A 2 20.07 -3.73 -58.14
CA GLY A 2 19.53 -4.52 -57.03
C GLY A 2 18.11 -4.12 -56.66
N THR A 3 17.21 -5.10 -56.62
CA THR A 3 15.86 -4.98 -56.07
C THR A 3 15.96 -4.88 -54.55
N THR A 4 15.86 -3.68 -54.00
CA THR A 4 15.67 -3.52 -52.55
C THR A 4 14.25 -3.95 -52.21
N GLU A 5 14.09 -5.16 -51.69
CA GLU A 5 12.85 -5.63 -51.07
C GLU A 5 12.59 -4.85 -49.77
N GLY A 6 12.15 -3.60 -49.91
CA GLY A 6 11.75 -2.75 -48.79
C GLY A 6 10.37 -3.12 -48.27
N ASN A 7 10.23 -3.12 -46.93
CA ASN A 7 8.94 -3.25 -46.27
C ASN A 7 8.48 -1.89 -45.74
N VAL A 8 7.26 -1.49 -46.08
CA VAL A 8 6.63 -0.24 -45.62
C VAL A 8 5.54 -0.59 -44.62
N GLN A 9 5.72 -0.17 -43.37
CA GLN A 9 4.74 -0.38 -42.32
C GLN A 9 3.75 0.78 -42.28
N PHE A 10 2.46 0.47 -42.39
CA PHE A 10 1.37 1.43 -42.23
C PHE A 10 0.67 1.19 -40.89
N ILE A 11 0.90 2.08 -39.92
CA ILE A 11 0.34 1.95 -38.57
C ILE A 11 -0.99 2.72 -38.49
N ILE A 12 -2.08 2.01 -38.28
CA ILE A 12 -3.42 2.61 -38.07
C ILE A 12 -3.91 2.41 -36.64
N THR A 13 -4.72 3.33 -36.13
CA THR A 13 -5.44 3.09 -34.88
C THR A 13 -6.60 2.12 -35.13
N HIS A 14 -6.74 1.09 -34.29
CA HIS A 14 -7.82 0.11 -34.41
C HIS A 14 -9.20 0.79 -34.38
N HIS A 15 -10.02 0.56 -35.41
CA HIS A 15 -11.40 1.03 -35.46
C HIS A 15 -12.31 -0.10 -35.97
N PRO A 16 -13.45 -0.40 -35.31
CA PRO A 16 -14.31 -1.54 -35.66
C PRO A 16 -14.79 -1.55 -37.12
N TYR A 17 -14.93 -0.37 -37.72
CA TYR A 17 -15.37 -0.19 -39.11
C TYR A 17 -14.22 -0.11 -40.12
N ASN A 18 -12.98 -0.42 -39.71
CA ASN A 18 -11.79 -0.32 -40.55
C ASN A 18 -11.13 -1.68 -40.96
N PRO A 19 -11.86 -2.80 -41.13
CA PRO A 19 -11.23 -4.07 -41.52
C PRO A 19 -10.76 -4.09 -42.99
N THR A 20 -11.21 -3.15 -43.81
CA THR A 20 -11.01 -3.15 -45.27
C THR A 20 -9.74 -2.43 -45.75
N ILE A 21 -9.05 -1.63 -44.91
CA ILE A 21 -7.86 -0.89 -45.36
C ILE A 21 -6.76 -1.81 -45.89
N ARG A 22 -6.52 -2.97 -45.26
CA ARG A 22 -5.52 -3.93 -45.75
C ARG A 22 -5.87 -4.47 -47.14
N LYS A 23 -7.16 -4.67 -47.41
CA LYS A 23 -7.65 -5.12 -48.72
C LYS A 23 -7.48 -4.02 -49.77
N ILE A 24 -7.83 -2.77 -49.44
CA ILE A 24 -7.73 -1.62 -50.35
C ILE A 24 -6.27 -1.36 -50.74
N ILE A 25 -5.34 -1.34 -49.79
CA ILE A 25 -3.92 -1.09 -50.06
C ILE A 25 -3.33 -2.13 -51.00
N ASN A 26 -3.69 -3.41 -50.83
CA ASN A 26 -3.21 -4.48 -51.72
C ASN A 26 -3.90 -4.48 -53.08
N GLN A 27 -5.17 -4.09 -53.16
CA GLN A 27 -5.94 -4.04 -54.41
C GLN A 27 -5.62 -2.83 -55.29
N ARG A 28 -5.11 -1.74 -54.71
CA ARG A 28 -4.91 -0.45 -55.40
C ARG A 28 -3.43 -0.05 -55.54
N LYS A 29 -2.54 -1.05 -55.59
CA LYS A 29 -1.10 -0.83 -55.85
C LYS A 29 -0.83 -0.18 -57.21
N ASP A 30 -1.73 -0.39 -58.17
CA ASP A 30 -1.69 0.20 -59.50
C ASP A 30 -1.63 1.74 -59.47
N ILE A 31 -2.16 2.38 -58.42
CA ILE A 31 -2.10 3.84 -58.26
C ILE A 31 -0.65 4.31 -58.14
N LEU A 32 0.21 3.54 -57.45
CA LEU A 32 1.63 3.86 -57.26
C LEU A 32 2.44 3.69 -58.54
N GLU A 33 1.93 2.96 -59.52
CA GLU A 33 2.61 2.74 -60.81
C GLU A 33 2.42 3.92 -61.77
N ARG A 34 1.45 4.80 -61.50
CA ARG A 34 1.09 5.92 -62.39
C ARG A 34 2.03 7.12 -62.29
N SER A 35 2.85 7.20 -61.26
CA SER A 35 3.80 8.30 -61.05
C SER A 35 5.24 7.76 -61.05
N PRO A 36 6.15 8.35 -61.85
CA PRO A 36 7.57 7.96 -61.86
C PRO A 36 8.23 8.02 -60.48
N GLU A 37 7.80 8.95 -59.64
CA GLU A 37 8.31 9.18 -58.28
C GLU A 37 7.91 8.07 -57.32
N THR A 38 6.71 7.49 -57.48
CA THR A 38 6.15 6.48 -56.56
C THR A 38 6.24 5.05 -57.10
N TYR A 39 6.63 4.89 -58.38
CA TYR A 39 6.76 3.59 -59.04
C TYR A 39 7.63 2.60 -58.26
N HIS A 40 8.74 3.07 -57.68
CA HIS A 40 9.64 2.21 -56.89
C HIS A 40 8.94 1.59 -55.66
N MET A 41 7.88 2.23 -55.13
CA MET A 41 7.11 1.73 -53.99
C MET A 41 6.08 0.66 -54.39
N SER A 42 5.69 0.56 -55.66
CA SER A 42 4.74 -0.48 -56.14
C SER A 42 5.26 -1.90 -55.87
N ARG A 43 6.59 -2.06 -55.91
CA ARG A 43 7.31 -3.32 -55.68
C ARG A 43 7.58 -3.60 -54.19
N MET A 44 7.27 -2.66 -53.30
CA MET A 44 7.43 -2.85 -51.86
C MET A 44 6.27 -3.64 -51.25
N LYS A 45 6.55 -4.29 -50.12
CA LYS A 45 5.53 -4.92 -49.30
C LYS A 45 4.92 -3.87 -48.36
N PHE A 46 3.60 -3.86 -48.26
CA PHE A 46 2.86 -3.01 -47.34
C PHE A 46 2.28 -3.84 -46.21
N ASP A 47 2.84 -3.70 -45.02
CA ASP A 47 2.33 -4.36 -43.82
C ASP A 47 1.48 -3.37 -43.00
N VAL A 48 0.18 -3.62 -42.93
CA VAL A 48 -0.77 -2.81 -42.13
C VAL A 48 -0.82 -3.37 -40.72
N THR A 49 -0.39 -2.58 -39.74
CA THR A 49 -0.47 -2.93 -38.33
C THR A 49 -1.43 -2.01 -37.60
N THR A 50 -2.25 -2.58 -36.73
CA THR A 50 -3.18 -1.81 -35.89
C THR A 50 -2.56 -1.55 -34.53
N ARG A 51 -2.52 -0.29 -34.10
CA ARG A 51 -2.27 0.06 -32.70
C ARG A 51 -3.58 0.15 -31.92
N LYS A 52 -3.51 -0.18 -30.63
CA LYS A 52 -4.65 -0.10 -29.70
C LYS A 52 -5.14 1.36 -29.58
N THR A 53 -6.45 1.54 -29.45
CA THR A 53 -7.03 2.85 -29.09
C THR A 53 -6.65 3.22 -27.66
N THR A 54 -6.57 4.53 -27.38
CA THR A 54 -6.50 5.01 -26.01
C THR A 54 -7.76 4.55 -25.28
N SER A 55 -7.58 3.76 -24.23
CA SER A 55 -8.71 3.36 -23.38
C SER A 55 -9.29 4.57 -22.66
N LEU A 56 -10.56 4.53 -22.26
CA LEU A 56 -11.13 5.55 -21.36
C LEU A 56 -10.24 5.74 -20.12
N ARG A 57 -9.67 4.66 -19.55
CA ARG A 57 -8.70 4.74 -18.45
C ARG A 57 -7.45 5.59 -18.77
N GLN A 58 -6.96 5.55 -20.01
CA GLN A 58 -5.82 6.36 -20.47
C GLN A 58 -6.20 7.78 -20.88
N LEU A 59 -7.47 8.00 -21.24
CA LEU A 59 -8.00 9.34 -21.52
C LEU A 59 -8.32 10.09 -20.22
N LEU A 60 -8.83 9.37 -19.23
CA LEU A 60 -9.23 9.87 -17.91
C LEU A 60 -8.02 10.02 -16.96
N VAL A 61 -6.82 10.21 -17.48
CA VAL A 61 -5.63 10.39 -16.64
C VAL A 61 -5.75 11.72 -15.92
N ASN A 62 -5.94 11.61 -14.61
CA ASN A 62 -6.06 12.65 -13.60
C ASN A 62 -7.27 13.58 -13.79
N THR A 63 -8.46 13.07 -13.47
CA THR A 63 -9.35 13.93 -12.67
C THR A 63 -8.59 14.29 -11.40
N ASP A 64 -8.44 15.58 -11.10
CA ASP A 64 -7.90 16.15 -9.85
C ASP A 64 -8.76 15.79 -8.61
N ILE A 65 -9.24 14.55 -8.54
CA ILE A 65 -9.74 13.95 -7.33
C ILE A 65 -8.49 13.70 -6.49
N LYS A 66 -8.10 14.69 -5.69
CA LYS A 66 -7.18 14.46 -4.58
C LYS A 66 -7.74 13.23 -3.85
N PRO A 67 -7.03 12.10 -3.83
CA PRO A 67 -7.54 10.93 -3.13
C PRO A 67 -7.82 11.40 -1.70
N LEU A 68 -9.04 11.20 -1.22
CA LEU A 68 -9.37 11.45 0.18
C LEU A 68 -8.31 10.72 1.00
N ASN A 69 -7.39 11.44 1.62
CA ASN A 69 -6.34 10.84 2.44
C ASN A 69 -7.06 10.18 3.61
N PRO A 70 -7.26 8.86 3.58
CA PRO A 70 -8.18 8.24 4.49
C PRO A 70 -7.48 8.15 5.83
N LYS A 71 -8.08 8.79 6.84
CA LYS A 71 -7.49 8.88 8.18
C LYS A 71 -7.58 7.54 8.89
N GLY A 72 -6.72 7.33 9.88
CA GLY A 72 -6.80 6.19 10.77
C GLY A 72 -6.14 4.92 10.23
N ASN A 73 -6.43 3.84 10.93
CA ASN A 73 -5.84 2.53 10.70
C ASN A 73 -6.66 1.75 9.68
N ARG A 74 -5.98 1.19 8.68
CA ARG A 74 -6.62 0.44 7.59
C ARG A 74 -5.76 -0.76 7.15
N PRO A 75 -6.36 -1.78 6.52
CA PRO A 75 -5.60 -2.90 6.02
C PRO A 75 -4.66 -2.45 4.89
N CYS A 76 -3.54 -3.16 4.71
CA CYS A 76 -2.53 -2.81 3.71
C CYS A 76 -2.89 -3.21 2.26
N GLY A 77 -4.10 -3.75 2.04
CA GLY A 77 -4.56 -4.20 0.72
C GLY A 77 -3.95 -5.53 0.24
N ARG A 78 -3.23 -6.24 1.12
CA ARG A 78 -2.67 -7.59 0.86
C ARG A 78 -3.35 -8.63 1.75
N ASN A 79 -3.18 -9.92 1.43
CA ASN A 79 -3.54 -11.01 2.34
C ASN A 79 -2.54 -11.07 3.52
N CYS A 80 -2.71 -10.17 4.49
CA CYS A 80 -1.79 -9.97 5.60
C CYS A 80 -2.42 -10.45 6.92
N HIS A 81 -1.82 -11.48 7.54
CA HIS A 81 -2.30 -12.00 8.83
C HIS A 81 -2.25 -10.93 9.93
N ILE A 82 -1.26 -10.03 9.93
CA ILE A 82 -1.16 -8.96 10.93
C ILE A 82 -2.32 -7.97 10.83
N CYS A 83 -2.82 -7.68 9.62
CA CYS A 83 -3.97 -6.79 9.45
C CYS A 83 -5.22 -7.33 10.15
N THR A 84 -5.34 -8.64 10.35
CA THR A 84 -6.48 -9.23 11.10
C THR A 84 -6.46 -8.88 12.60
N LYS A 85 -5.28 -8.56 13.16
CA LYS A 85 -5.10 -8.14 14.56
C LYS A 85 -5.06 -6.62 14.72
N MET A 86 -5.06 -5.88 13.62
CA MET A 86 -5.02 -4.43 13.61
C MET A 86 -6.44 -3.87 13.77
N THR A 87 -6.64 -2.95 14.70
CA THR A 87 -7.94 -2.30 14.86
C THR A 87 -8.11 -1.23 13.78
N HIS A 88 -9.14 -1.37 12.95
CA HIS A 88 -9.49 -0.36 11.94
C HIS A 88 -10.28 0.77 12.61
N SER A 89 -9.59 1.85 12.96
CA SER A 89 -10.18 2.98 13.67
C SER A 89 -9.49 4.30 13.33
N THR A 90 -10.25 5.38 13.41
CA THR A 90 -9.78 6.77 13.35
C THR A 90 -9.51 7.36 14.73
N GLU A 91 -9.71 6.59 15.79
CA GLU A 91 -9.46 7.02 17.16
C GLU A 91 -9.13 5.86 18.10
N ILE A 92 -8.46 6.19 19.22
CA ILE A 92 -8.25 5.26 20.32
C ILE A 92 -8.77 5.88 21.62
N LYS A 93 -9.38 5.06 22.48
CA LYS A 93 -9.74 5.45 23.84
C LYS A 93 -8.76 4.80 24.84
N ALA A 94 -8.16 5.62 25.69
CA ALA A 94 -7.33 5.15 26.79
C ALA A 94 -8.21 4.50 27.86
N THR A 95 -7.82 3.32 28.33
CA THR A 95 -8.60 2.59 29.34
C THR A 95 -8.57 3.31 30.69
N GLN A 96 -7.41 3.85 31.08
CA GLN A 96 -7.23 4.38 32.44
C GLN A 96 -7.64 5.84 32.60
N THR A 97 -7.42 6.66 31.57
CA THR A 97 -7.68 8.10 31.62
C THR A 97 -8.97 8.49 30.90
N GLU A 98 -9.63 7.53 30.22
CA GLU A 98 -10.77 7.71 29.33
C GLU A 98 -10.57 8.70 28.17
N LYS A 99 -9.35 9.23 28.02
CA LYS A 99 -8.98 10.16 26.95
C LYS A 99 -9.10 9.50 25.59
N THR A 100 -9.61 10.27 24.62
CA THR A 100 -9.72 9.83 23.23
C THR A 100 -8.71 10.58 22.36
N ILE A 101 -7.90 9.84 21.61
CA ILE A 101 -6.95 10.39 20.64
C ILE A 101 -7.48 10.15 19.23
N LYS A 102 -7.61 11.22 18.45
CA LYS A 102 -7.93 11.14 17.02
C LYS A 102 -6.67 10.84 16.22
N ILE A 103 -6.77 9.88 15.33
CA ILE A 103 -5.72 9.43 14.42
C ILE A 103 -5.96 10.12 13.09
N THR A 104 -5.18 11.17 12.82
CA THR A 104 -5.36 12.02 11.63
C THR A 104 -4.66 11.49 10.40
N GLU A 105 -3.70 10.59 10.59
CA GLU A 105 -2.81 10.10 9.53
C GLU A 105 -3.31 8.76 8.98
N PRO A 106 -3.08 8.48 7.68
CA PRO A 106 -3.31 7.15 7.12
C PRO A 106 -2.25 6.18 7.64
N ILE A 107 -2.66 5.18 8.41
CA ILE A 107 -1.74 4.17 8.96
C ILE A 107 -2.15 2.77 8.50
N THR A 108 -1.17 1.99 8.06
CA THR A 108 -1.33 0.58 7.69
C THR A 108 -0.26 -0.26 8.40
N CYS A 109 -0.35 -1.59 8.31
CA CYS A 109 0.72 -2.44 8.85
C CYS A 109 2.08 -2.21 8.17
N LEU A 110 2.13 -1.56 7.00
CA LEU A 110 3.37 -1.25 6.28
C LEU A 110 3.97 0.11 6.68
N THR A 111 3.30 0.89 7.51
CA THR A 111 3.79 2.20 7.95
C THR A 111 4.99 2.03 8.89
N THR A 112 6.05 2.82 8.69
CA THR A 112 7.29 2.84 9.48
C THR A 112 7.35 4.09 10.37
N SER A 113 8.28 4.13 11.32
CA SER A 113 8.44 5.26 12.25
C SER A 113 7.13 5.64 12.95
N VAL A 114 6.55 4.68 13.68
CA VAL A 114 5.21 4.79 14.27
C VAL A 114 5.25 4.64 15.78
N ILE A 115 4.49 5.47 16.48
CA ILE A 115 4.01 5.23 17.84
C ILE A 115 2.72 4.42 17.75
N TYR A 116 2.66 3.28 18.42
CA TYR A 116 1.51 2.38 18.41
C TYR A 116 1.06 2.03 19.83
N ILE A 117 -0.18 1.57 19.92
CA ILE A 117 -0.76 0.98 21.11
C ILE A 117 -1.06 -0.50 20.87
N ILE A 118 -0.68 -1.33 21.84
CA ILE A 118 -1.20 -2.69 21.98
C ILE A 118 -2.26 -2.68 23.07
N LYS A 119 -3.41 -3.29 22.81
CA LYS A 119 -4.50 -3.42 23.79
C LYS A 119 -4.86 -4.90 23.96
N CYS A 120 -4.96 -5.33 25.21
CA CYS A 120 -5.52 -6.62 25.56
C CYS A 120 -7.06 -6.56 25.51
N LYS A 121 -7.68 -7.43 24.73
CA LYS A 121 -9.16 -7.52 24.61
C LYS A 121 -9.81 -7.99 25.91
N LYS A 122 -9.11 -8.80 26.71
CA LYS A 122 -9.66 -9.43 27.92
C LYS A 122 -9.72 -8.49 29.12
N CYS A 123 -8.61 -7.83 29.44
CA CYS A 123 -8.51 -6.95 30.61
C CYS A 123 -8.42 -5.46 30.28
N ASN A 124 -8.48 -5.09 28.99
CA ASN A 124 -8.34 -3.72 28.50
C ASN A 124 -7.01 -3.00 28.85
N LYS A 125 -6.01 -3.69 29.42
CA LYS A 125 -4.69 -3.09 29.64
C LYS A 125 -4.03 -2.72 28.32
N GLN A 126 -3.30 -1.61 28.36
CA GLN A 126 -2.70 -0.98 27.18
C GLN A 126 -1.19 -0.85 27.34
N TYR A 127 -0.48 -1.00 26.23
CA TYR A 127 0.96 -0.81 26.08
C TYR A 127 1.21 0.21 24.98
N ILE A 128 2.00 1.26 25.24
CA ILE A 128 2.53 2.16 24.22
C ILE A 128 3.94 1.73 23.83
N GLY A 129 4.19 1.67 22.53
CA GLY A 129 5.51 1.40 21.99
C GLY A 129 5.83 2.24 20.76
N GLN A 130 7.10 2.33 20.41
CA GLN A 130 7.55 2.87 19.13
C GLN A 130 8.25 1.82 18.25
N THR A 131 8.30 2.07 16.95
CA THR A 131 9.08 1.29 15.98
C THR A 131 9.65 2.17 14.88
N GLY A 132 10.90 1.94 14.49
CA GLY A 132 11.46 2.45 13.24
C GLY A 132 11.07 1.58 12.04
N ASN A 133 10.97 0.26 12.25
CA ASN A 133 10.52 -0.73 11.27
C ASN A 133 9.01 -0.61 11.00
N THR A 134 8.49 -1.41 10.07
CA THR A 134 7.04 -1.46 9.82
C THR A 134 6.29 -1.97 11.05
N ILE A 135 5.04 -1.55 11.23
CA ILE A 135 4.15 -2.10 12.27
C ILE A 135 4.07 -3.62 12.14
N CYS A 136 4.01 -4.14 10.92
CA CYS A 136 3.95 -5.56 10.61
C CYS A 136 5.13 -6.32 11.23
N GLU A 137 6.37 -5.91 10.93
CA GLU A 137 7.58 -6.53 11.47
C GLU A 137 7.64 -6.42 13.00
N ARG A 138 7.29 -5.25 13.54
CA ARG A 138 7.29 -5.04 14.99
C ARG A 138 6.29 -5.96 15.69
N PHE A 139 5.10 -6.10 15.11
CA PHE A 139 4.05 -6.92 15.69
C PHE A 139 4.37 -8.42 15.57
N TYR A 140 4.97 -8.86 14.47
CA TYR A 140 5.53 -10.21 14.37
C TYR A 140 6.54 -10.49 15.48
N GLY A 141 7.43 -9.53 15.78
CA GLY A 141 8.36 -9.63 16.91
C GLY A 141 7.63 -9.87 18.25
N HIS A 142 6.60 -9.09 18.55
CA HIS A 142 5.76 -9.29 19.74
C HIS A 142 5.08 -10.66 19.75
N MET A 143 4.52 -11.11 18.62
CA MET A 143 3.87 -12.43 18.54
C MET A 143 4.87 -13.57 18.79
N ASN A 144 6.08 -13.44 18.25
CA ASN A 144 7.15 -14.42 18.48
C ASN A 144 7.61 -14.42 19.94
N ASP A 145 7.76 -13.25 20.56
CA ASP A 145 8.10 -13.14 21.98
C ASP A 145 7.05 -13.83 22.87
N ILE A 146 5.75 -13.61 22.59
CA ILE A 146 4.64 -14.27 23.31
C ILE A 146 4.69 -15.79 23.10
N LYS A 147 4.87 -16.25 21.85
CA LYS A 147 4.94 -17.68 21.54
C LYS A 147 6.08 -18.37 22.30
N ASN A 148 7.22 -17.70 22.44
CA ASN A 148 8.39 -18.20 23.16
C ASN A 148 8.38 -17.86 24.66
N LYS A 149 7.28 -17.31 25.19
CA LYS A 149 7.12 -16.94 26.59
C LYS A 149 8.28 -16.09 27.13
N ASN A 150 8.73 -15.10 26.36
CA ASN A 150 9.82 -14.22 26.79
C ASN A 150 9.33 -13.25 27.88
N GLU A 151 9.41 -13.65 29.14
CA GLU A 151 8.86 -12.89 30.27
C GLU A 151 9.62 -11.60 30.61
N HIS A 152 10.80 -11.38 30.03
CA HIS A 152 11.54 -10.11 30.19
C HIS A 152 10.85 -8.95 29.47
N LYS A 153 10.00 -9.23 28.48
CA LYS A 153 9.24 -8.21 27.75
C LYS A 153 7.83 -8.11 28.33
N PRO A 154 7.35 -6.91 28.71
CA PRO A 154 6.08 -6.78 29.43
C PRO A 154 4.86 -7.25 28.64
N VAL A 155 4.85 -7.00 27.32
CA VAL A 155 3.78 -7.48 26.43
C VAL A 155 3.75 -9.01 26.45
N SER A 156 4.89 -9.65 26.25
CA SER A 156 5.02 -11.10 26.27
C SER A 156 4.66 -11.72 27.62
N LYS A 157 5.18 -11.17 28.71
CA LYS A 157 4.83 -11.57 30.08
C LYS A 157 3.33 -11.55 30.32
N HIS A 158 2.65 -10.49 29.87
CA HIS A 158 1.20 -10.37 30.05
C HIS A 158 0.41 -11.42 29.27
N PHE A 159 0.72 -11.61 27.98
CA PHE A 159 -0.02 -12.55 27.13
C PHE A 159 0.42 -14.01 27.28
N SER A 160 1.48 -14.28 28.05
CA SER A 160 1.90 -15.63 28.46
C SER A 160 1.32 -16.05 29.82
N ALA A 161 0.73 -15.10 30.57
CA ALA A 161 0.11 -15.36 31.86
C ALA A 161 -1.20 -16.15 31.72
N GLU A 162 -1.60 -16.81 32.81
CA GLU A 162 -2.82 -17.62 32.81
C GLU A 162 -4.05 -16.81 32.36
N GLY A 163 -4.86 -17.44 31.52
CA GLY A 163 -6.06 -16.84 30.96
C GLY A 163 -5.82 -15.79 29.87
N HIS A 164 -4.59 -15.53 29.43
CA HIS A 164 -4.30 -14.62 28.31
C HIS A 164 -3.59 -15.38 27.18
N ASN A 165 -3.79 -14.94 25.94
CA ASN A 165 -3.10 -15.51 24.78
C ASN A 165 -2.99 -14.51 23.60
N THR A 166 -2.38 -14.95 22.50
CA THR A 166 -2.17 -14.13 21.29
C THR A 166 -3.46 -13.66 20.60
N ASN A 167 -4.61 -14.30 20.85
CA ASN A 167 -5.90 -13.87 20.29
C ASN A 167 -6.47 -12.64 20.97
N ASP A 168 -6.04 -12.38 22.21
CA ASP A 168 -6.43 -11.22 23.01
C ASP A 168 -5.65 -9.96 22.61
N VAL A 169 -4.65 -10.08 21.73
CA VAL A 169 -3.81 -8.95 21.31
C VAL A 169 -4.47 -8.18 20.17
N THR A 170 -4.52 -6.86 20.30
CA THR A 170 -4.78 -5.93 19.19
C THR A 170 -3.67 -4.90 19.09
N ILE A 171 -3.43 -4.39 17.89
CA ILE A 171 -2.50 -3.28 17.65
C ILE A 171 -3.18 -2.15 16.88
N THR A 172 -2.86 -0.91 17.23
CA THR A 172 -3.34 0.29 16.52
C THR A 172 -2.20 1.29 16.45
N GLY A 173 -1.90 1.82 15.26
CA GLY A 173 -0.96 2.92 15.12
C GLY A 173 -1.62 4.25 15.51
N ILE A 174 -0.90 5.08 16.26
CA ILE A 174 -1.39 6.35 16.80
C ILE A 174 -0.89 7.51 15.96
N LYS A 175 0.42 7.54 15.73
CA LYS A 175 1.12 8.68 15.13
C LYS A 175 2.38 8.24 14.42
N THR A 176 2.58 8.73 13.21
CA THR A 176 3.84 8.67 12.50
C THR A 176 4.76 9.79 12.97
N THR A 177 6.05 9.54 12.88
CA THR A 177 7.09 10.48 13.30
C THR A 177 8.13 10.62 12.21
N VAL A 178 8.86 11.72 12.22
CA VAL A 178 10.11 11.83 11.45
C VAL A 178 11.06 10.68 11.81
N ALA A 179 11.93 10.29 10.86
CA ALA A 179 12.89 9.20 11.02
C ALA A 179 14.06 9.54 11.97
N ASN A 180 13.75 10.06 13.16
CA ASN A 180 14.67 10.36 14.23
C ASN A 180 14.29 9.55 15.48
N VAL A 181 15.23 8.74 15.96
CA VAL A 181 15.01 7.83 17.12
C VAL A 181 14.69 8.62 18.38
N ASN A 182 15.40 9.71 18.66
CA ASN A 182 15.21 10.52 19.87
C ASN A 182 13.84 11.18 19.90
N THR A 183 13.37 11.71 18.76
CA THR A 183 12.02 12.26 18.64
C THR A 183 10.97 11.17 18.89
N ARG A 184 11.17 9.95 18.36
CA ARG A 184 10.27 8.82 18.63
C ARG A 184 10.23 8.43 20.10
N LEU A 185 11.38 8.34 20.76
CA LEU A 185 11.47 7.99 22.18
C LEU A 185 10.76 9.02 23.06
N ARG A 186 10.98 10.32 22.81
CA ARG A 186 10.29 11.40 23.53
C ARG A 186 8.77 11.37 23.30
N THR A 187 8.36 11.10 22.06
CA THR A 187 6.93 11.01 21.70
C THR A 187 6.28 9.80 22.37
N GLU A 188 6.95 8.64 22.36
CA GLU A 188 6.53 7.43 23.07
C GLU A 188 6.31 7.70 24.56
N GLU A 189 7.29 8.31 25.23
CA GLU A 189 7.22 8.65 26.65
C GLU A 189 6.07 9.63 26.95
N ALA A 190 5.88 10.66 26.11
CA ALA A 190 4.76 11.57 26.24
C ALA A 190 3.40 10.84 26.17
N TYR A 191 3.22 9.89 25.25
CA TYR A 191 2.00 9.09 25.18
C TYR A 191 1.85 8.11 26.34
N ILE A 192 2.94 7.51 26.83
CA ILE A 192 2.92 6.64 28.01
C ILE A 192 2.35 7.40 29.21
N ASN A 193 2.86 8.62 29.44
CA ASN A 193 2.46 9.47 30.55
C ASN A 193 1.04 10.03 30.34
N TYR A 194 0.74 10.53 29.14
CA TYR A 194 -0.55 11.15 28.83
C TYR A 194 -1.73 10.17 28.96
N LEU A 195 -1.53 8.90 28.62
CA LEU A 195 -2.55 7.85 28.64
C LEU A 195 -2.48 6.94 29.88
N SER A 196 -1.48 7.12 30.75
CA SER A 196 -1.26 6.32 31.96
C SER A 196 -1.19 4.81 31.70
N THR A 197 -0.32 4.41 30.77
CA THR A 197 -0.16 2.99 30.36
C THR A 197 0.91 2.23 31.14
N GLN A 198 1.41 2.81 32.24
CA GLN A 198 2.38 2.18 33.12
C GLN A 198 1.74 1.16 34.07
N SER A 199 2.50 0.13 34.44
CA SER A 199 2.13 -0.85 35.47
C SER A 199 1.83 -0.14 36.81
N PRO A 200 0.80 -0.56 37.58
CA PRO A 200 -0.01 -1.78 37.41
C PRO A 200 -1.20 -1.65 36.44
N TRP A 201 -1.54 -0.41 36.06
CA TRP A 201 -2.76 -0.06 35.34
C TRP A 201 -2.69 -0.32 33.83
N GLY A 202 -1.48 -0.22 33.26
CA GLY A 202 -1.16 -0.66 31.91
C GLY A 202 -0.02 -1.67 31.89
N LEU A 203 0.62 -1.80 30.73
CA LEU A 203 1.65 -2.81 30.47
C LEU A 203 3.06 -2.21 30.38
N ASN A 204 3.22 -0.89 30.22
CA ASN A 204 4.54 -0.28 30.22
C ASN A 204 5.20 -0.43 31.60
N LEU A 205 6.47 -0.81 31.64
CA LEU A 205 7.24 -0.79 32.88
C LEU A 205 7.64 0.67 33.20
N ARG A 206 7.72 1.00 34.48
CA ARG A 206 8.33 2.27 34.91
C ARG A 206 9.81 2.23 34.50
N ARG A 207 10.24 3.26 33.77
CA ARG A 207 11.65 3.47 33.43
C ARG A 207 12.37 4.15 34.58
#